data_AF-A0A932HNC7-F1
#
_entry.id   AF-A0A932HNC7-F1
#
_cell.length_a   1.000
_cell.length_b   1.000
_cell.length_c   1.000
_cell.angle_alpha   90.00
_cell.angle_beta   90.00
_cell.angle_gamma   90.00
#
_symmetry.space_group_name_H-M   'P 1'
#
loop_
_entity.id
_entity.type
_entity.pdbx_description
1 polymer ?
#
loop_
_entity_poly.entity_id
_entity_poly.type
_entity_poly.pdbx_seq_one_letter_code
_entity_poly.pdbx_strand_id
1 'polypeptide(L)'
;MPKSSRNISRLKLVAQITPHVEIDDVRLLRLSARLYANGDADAGRKVRLHLSTSSHCCQVGTKLAAEVRFGMRGVQEQDATKRVVNLSAVLELSYRLSKEIELTPQQLRAFGKVNALYNAWPYWREIVQTTVARMGLPRLIVPVFRVARPKMEQARSNEGTNSGASPRQDEPGNITS
;
A
#
# COMPACT_ATOMS: atom_id res chain seq x y z
N MET A 1 6.51 12.28 -18.65
CA MET A 1 6.09 10.92 -19.07
C MET A 1 5.03 10.34 -18.13
N PRO A 2 3.89 9.84 -18.63
CA PRO A 2 2.74 9.44 -17.80
C PRO A 2 2.99 8.12 -17.05
N LYS A 3 2.58 8.07 -15.77
CA LYS A 3 2.83 6.95 -14.82
C LYS A 3 2.16 5.62 -15.22
N SER A 4 1.15 5.64 -16.09
CA SER A 4 0.45 4.44 -16.58
C SER A 4 1.35 3.53 -17.43
N SER A 5 2.14 4.13 -18.35
CA SER A 5 3.12 3.40 -19.17
C SER A 5 4.23 2.74 -18.34
N ARG A 6 4.56 3.34 -17.18
CA ARG A 6 5.59 2.83 -16.25
C ARG A 6 5.18 1.57 -15.49
N ASN A 7 3.88 1.31 -15.28
CA ASN A 7 3.41 0.08 -14.62
C ASN A 7 3.37 -1.10 -15.59
N ILE A 8 2.90 -0.86 -16.82
CA ILE A 8 2.89 -1.87 -17.89
C ILE A 8 4.31 -2.33 -18.21
N SER A 9 5.29 -1.41 -18.23
CA SER A 9 6.69 -1.79 -18.46
C SER A 9 7.28 -2.64 -17.32
N ARG A 10 6.90 -2.43 -16.06
CA ARG A 10 7.36 -3.29 -14.95
C ARG A 10 6.79 -4.70 -15.01
N LEU A 11 5.50 -4.84 -15.31
CA LEU A 11 4.87 -6.16 -15.42
C LEU A 11 5.52 -7.00 -16.53
N LYS A 12 5.86 -6.36 -17.67
CA LYS A 12 6.60 -7.03 -18.75
C LYS A 12 7.97 -7.53 -18.31
N LEU A 13 8.72 -6.73 -17.55
CA LEU A 13 10.03 -7.16 -17.02
C LEU A 13 9.91 -8.34 -16.06
N VAL A 14 8.88 -8.34 -15.20
CA VAL A 14 8.65 -9.43 -14.24
C VAL A 14 8.24 -10.71 -14.96
N ALA A 15 7.40 -10.61 -15.99
CA ALA A 15 6.97 -11.75 -16.80
C ALA A 15 8.13 -12.46 -17.51
N GLN A 16 9.21 -11.76 -17.84
CA GLN A 16 10.44 -12.37 -18.41
C GLN A 16 11.22 -13.20 -17.40
N ILE A 17 11.10 -12.90 -16.10
CA ILE A 17 11.90 -13.50 -15.02
C ILE A 17 11.14 -14.65 -14.35
N THR A 18 9.83 -14.48 -14.16
CA THR A 18 8.98 -15.38 -13.36
C THR A 18 9.08 -16.86 -13.78
N PRO A 19 9.12 -17.23 -15.08
CA PRO A 19 9.25 -18.63 -15.49
C PRO A 19 10.56 -19.31 -15.12
N HIS A 20 11.55 -18.54 -14.68
CA HIS A 20 12.89 -19.01 -14.37
C HIS A 20 13.22 -18.92 -12.89
N VAL A 21 12.26 -18.58 -12.03
CA VAL A 21 12.49 -18.34 -10.61
C VAL A 21 11.60 -19.23 -9.77
N GLU A 22 12.22 -19.94 -8.83
CA GLU A 22 11.53 -20.70 -7.79
C GLU A 22 11.82 -20.09 -6.42
N ILE A 23 10.84 -20.08 -5.52
CA ILE A 23 11.05 -19.65 -4.14
C ILE A 23 11.71 -20.79 -3.35
N ASP A 24 12.82 -20.49 -2.68
CA ASP A 24 13.57 -21.48 -1.90
C ASP A 24 13.20 -21.36 -0.41
N ASP A 25 13.16 -20.14 0.14
CA ASP A 25 12.89 -19.90 1.56
C ASP A 25 12.26 -18.52 1.82
N VAL A 26 11.52 -18.41 2.93
CA VAL A 26 10.97 -17.16 3.45
C VAL A 26 11.23 -17.07 4.94
N ARG A 27 11.94 -16.02 5.36
CA ARG A 27 12.32 -15.84 6.77
C ARG A 27 12.07 -14.43 7.28
N LEU A 28 11.75 -14.34 8.56
CA LEU A 28 11.58 -13.08 9.29
C LEU A 28 12.92 -12.61 9.85
N LEU A 29 13.45 -11.51 9.30
CA LEU A 29 14.71 -10.91 9.77
C LEU A 29 14.50 -9.98 10.97
N ARG A 30 13.35 -9.28 11.01
CA ARG A 30 13.05 -8.35 12.10
C ARG A 30 11.55 -8.19 12.28
N LEU A 31 11.10 -8.15 13.52
CA LEU A 31 9.76 -7.78 13.92
C LEU A 31 9.84 -6.75 15.05
N SER A 32 9.14 -5.63 14.91
CA SER A 32 8.97 -4.67 16.00
C SER A 32 7.52 -4.23 16.06
N ALA A 33 6.94 -4.34 17.25
CA ALA A 33 5.55 -4.07 17.49
C ALA A 33 5.42 -3.26 18.79
N ARG A 34 4.66 -2.17 18.77
CA ARG A 34 4.38 -1.32 19.94
C ARG A 34 2.91 -0.91 19.95
N LEU A 35 2.24 -1.20 21.06
CA LEU A 35 0.94 -0.64 21.39
C LEU A 35 1.18 0.60 22.27
N TYR A 36 0.53 1.70 21.92
CA TYR A 36 0.61 2.97 22.64
C TYR A 36 -0.72 3.34 23.31
N ALA A 37 -1.81 2.69 22.93
CA ALA A 37 -3.11 2.92 23.54
C ALA A 37 -3.13 2.45 24.99
N ASN A 38 -3.74 3.25 25.85
CA ASN A 38 -3.86 2.98 27.28
C ASN A 38 -5.25 2.44 27.61
N GLY A 39 -5.49 1.15 27.31
CA GLY A 39 -6.69 0.41 27.73
C GLY A 39 -8.00 1.18 27.50
N ASP A 40 -8.79 1.35 28.56
CA ASP A 40 -10.12 1.98 28.51
C ASP A 40 -10.09 3.46 28.11
N ALA A 41 -8.98 4.18 28.34
CA ALA A 41 -8.88 5.60 28.02
C ALA A 41 -8.93 5.89 26.52
N ASP A 42 -8.67 4.87 25.68
CA ASP A 42 -8.73 4.92 24.22
C ASP A 42 -9.87 4.08 23.64
N ALA A 43 -10.73 3.50 24.49
CA ALA A 43 -11.87 2.69 24.05
C ALA A 43 -12.83 3.51 23.17
N GLY A 44 -13.28 2.90 22.06
CA GLY A 44 -14.23 3.51 21.13
C GLY A 44 -13.66 4.57 20.17
N ARG A 45 -12.36 4.92 20.25
CA ARG A 45 -11.74 5.86 19.32
C ARG A 45 -11.50 5.24 17.94
N LYS A 46 -11.85 5.98 16.89
CA LYS A 46 -11.57 5.56 15.51
C LYS A 46 -10.08 5.71 15.20
N VAL A 47 -9.52 4.67 14.58
CA VAL A 47 -8.10 4.58 14.23
C VAL A 47 -7.95 4.53 12.72
N ARG A 48 -7.14 5.44 12.17
CA ARG A 48 -6.73 5.40 10.77
C ARG A 48 -5.46 4.57 10.64
N LEU A 49 -5.49 3.61 9.73
CA LEU A 49 -4.36 2.74 9.44
C LEU A 49 -3.59 3.19 8.20
N HIS A 50 -2.28 3.31 8.36
CA HIS A 50 -1.33 3.60 7.29
C HIS A 50 -0.43 2.38 7.07
N LEU A 51 -0.54 1.78 5.89
CA LEU A 51 0.33 0.69 5.47
C LEU A 51 1.43 1.22 4.55
N SER A 52 2.66 0.78 4.77
CA SER A 52 3.81 1.09 3.92
C SER A 52 4.56 -0.18 3.54
N THR A 53 5.15 -0.16 2.35
CA THR A 53 5.96 -1.26 1.82
C THR A 53 7.17 -0.71 1.08
N SER A 54 8.29 -1.40 1.20
CA SER A 54 9.45 -1.22 0.32
C SER A 54 10.15 -2.55 0.12
N SER A 55 10.92 -2.65 -0.95
CA SER A 55 11.72 -3.84 -1.23
C SER A 55 13.04 -3.50 -1.89
N HIS A 56 14.03 -4.33 -1.60
CA HIS A 56 15.32 -4.36 -2.28
C HIS A 56 15.57 -5.80 -2.75
N CYS A 57 16.12 -5.95 -3.95
CA CYS A 57 16.42 -7.26 -4.52
C CYS A 57 17.82 -7.22 -5.10
N CYS A 58 18.61 -8.23 -4.80
CA CYS A 58 19.93 -8.45 -5.35
C CYS A 58 20.06 -9.88 -5.90
N GLN A 59 21.08 -10.07 -6.75
CA GLN A 59 21.45 -11.35 -7.32
C GLN A 59 22.90 -11.66 -7.00
N VAL A 60 23.19 -12.92 -6.67
CA VAL A 60 24.53 -13.47 -6.55
C VAL A 60 24.54 -14.85 -7.22
N GLY A 61 25.20 -14.97 -8.37
CA GLY A 61 25.14 -16.17 -9.21
C GLY A 61 23.70 -16.53 -9.59
N THR A 62 23.26 -17.74 -9.26
CA THR A 62 21.90 -18.23 -9.50
C THR A 62 20.92 -17.96 -8.35
N LYS A 63 21.33 -17.23 -7.31
CA LYS A 63 20.49 -16.90 -6.16
C LYS A 63 20.00 -15.47 -6.24
N LEU A 64 18.71 -15.28 -5.94
CA LEU A 64 18.12 -13.96 -5.72
C LEU A 64 17.70 -13.83 -4.27
N ALA A 65 18.01 -12.71 -3.65
CA ALA A 65 17.52 -12.37 -2.33
C ALA A 65 16.69 -11.08 -2.42
N ALA A 66 15.48 -11.11 -1.85
CA ALA A 66 14.62 -9.96 -1.75
C ALA A 66 14.32 -9.64 -0.28
N GLU A 67 14.78 -8.50 0.19
CA GLU A 67 14.41 -7.95 1.49
C GLU A 67 13.16 -7.08 1.30
N VAL A 68 12.07 -7.44 1.98
CA VAL A 68 10.78 -6.76 1.93
C VAL A 68 10.46 -6.20 3.29
N ARG A 69 10.29 -4.88 3.35
CA ARG A 69 9.97 -4.14 4.57
C ARG A 69 8.49 -3.76 4.55
N PHE A 70 7.81 -4.13 5.62
CA PHE A 70 6.43 -3.77 5.88
C PHE A 70 6.32 -2.84 7.07
N GLY A 71 5.38 -1.91 6.98
CA GLY A 71 4.99 -1.03 8.07
C GLY A 71 3.48 -0.91 8.18
N MET A 72 2.99 -0.89 9.41
CA MET A 72 1.63 -0.52 9.76
C MET A 72 1.68 0.47 10.91
N ARG A 73 1.05 1.62 10.72
CA ARG A 73 0.87 2.64 11.75
C ARG A 73 -0.61 2.92 11.93
N GLY A 74 -1.12 2.77 13.15
CA GLY A 74 -2.42 3.28 13.55
C GLY A 74 -2.27 4.61 14.27
N VAL A 75 -3.03 5.61 13.84
CA VAL A 75 -3.15 6.92 14.50
C VAL A 75 -4.62 7.23 14.79
N GLN A 76 -4.89 8.03 15.81
CA GLN A 76 -6.28 8.47 16.07
C GLN A 76 -6.77 9.36 14.93
N GLU A 77 -8.03 9.20 14.51
CA GLU A 77 -8.58 10.01 13.41
C GLU A 77 -8.63 11.51 13.71
N GLN A 78 -8.88 11.85 14.98
CA GLN A 78 -9.02 13.22 15.46
C GLN A 78 -7.64 13.89 15.70
N ASP A 79 -6.59 13.09 15.87
CA ASP A 79 -5.24 13.58 16.14
C ASP A 79 -4.19 12.61 15.57
N ALA A 80 -3.65 12.96 14.40
CA ALA A 80 -2.67 12.15 13.71
C ALA A 80 -1.30 12.07 14.44
N THR A 81 -1.07 12.90 15.44
CA THR A 81 0.15 12.85 16.26
C THR A 81 0.08 11.74 17.31
N LYS A 82 -1.13 11.39 17.76
CA LYS A 82 -1.39 10.29 18.69
C LYS A 82 -1.34 8.95 17.98
N ARG A 83 -0.21 8.26 18.17
CA ARG A 83 -0.01 6.88 17.73
C ARG A 83 -0.79 5.93 18.63
N VAL A 84 -1.46 4.97 18.02
CA VAL A 84 -2.20 3.90 18.70
C VAL A 84 -1.40 2.61 18.64
N VAL A 85 -0.91 2.25 17.45
CA VAL A 85 -0.14 1.03 17.24
C VAL A 85 0.91 1.27 16.16
N ASN A 86 2.07 0.65 16.31
CA ASN A 86 3.09 0.59 15.28
C ASN A 86 3.59 -0.85 15.16
N LEU A 87 3.60 -1.36 13.94
CA LEU A 87 4.12 -2.68 13.60
C LEU A 87 5.03 -2.54 12.39
N SER A 88 6.21 -3.13 12.44
CA SER A 88 7.11 -3.22 11.31
C SER A 88 7.73 -4.60 11.25
N ALA A 89 7.86 -5.11 10.03
CA ALA A 89 8.48 -6.39 9.77
C ALA A 89 9.45 -6.28 8.60
N VAL A 90 10.53 -7.05 8.64
CA VAL A 90 11.47 -7.24 7.55
C VAL A 90 11.50 -8.73 7.25
N LEU A 91 11.00 -9.09 6.07
CA LEU A 91 11.04 -10.45 5.55
C LEU A 91 12.14 -10.54 4.49
N GLU A 92 12.86 -11.65 4.47
CA GLU A 92 13.70 -12.02 3.35
C GLU A 92 13.08 -13.19 2.62
N LEU A 93 13.01 -13.07 1.29
CA LEU A 93 12.61 -14.14 0.40
C LEU A 93 13.82 -14.51 -0.43
N SER A 94 14.25 -15.77 -0.34
CA SER A 94 15.30 -16.30 -1.18
C SER A 94 14.71 -17.09 -2.34
N TYR A 95 15.34 -16.96 -3.50
CA TYR A 95 14.92 -17.62 -4.71
C TYR A 95 16.12 -18.22 -5.43
N ARG A 96 15.83 -19.22 -6.26
CA ARG A 96 16.78 -19.81 -7.19
C ARG A 96 16.35 -19.61 -8.63
N LEU A 97 17.32 -19.23 -9.45
CA LEU A 97 17.18 -19.16 -10.89
C LEU A 97 17.42 -20.54 -11.51
N SER A 98 16.57 -20.94 -12.46
CA SER A 98 16.65 -22.24 -13.13
C SER A 98 17.85 -22.36 -14.08
N LYS A 99 18.46 -21.23 -14.45
CA LYS A 99 19.65 -21.13 -15.29
C LYS A 99 20.41 -19.87 -14.92
N GLU A 100 21.69 -19.83 -15.25
CA GLU A 100 22.56 -18.68 -15.00
C GLU A 100 22.21 -17.55 -15.98
N ILE A 101 21.32 -16.66 -15.55
CA ILE A 101 20.94 -15.43 -16.27
C ILE A 101 21.30 -14.26 -15.36
N GLU A 102 22.08 -13.31 -15.87
CA GLU A 102 22.25 -12.05 -15.18
C GLU A 102 21.02 -11.14 -15.37
N LEU A 103 20.39 -10.76 -14.27
CA LEU A 103 19.28 -9.81 -14.29
C LEU A 103 19.80 -8.38 -14.26
N THR A 104 19.27 -7.55 -15.14
CA THR A 104 19.57 -6.12 -15.14
C THR A 104 19.07 -5.45 -13.84
N PRO A 105 19.66 -4.32 -13.43
CA PRO A 105 19.16 -3.56 -12.27
C PRO A 105 17.68 -3.16 -12.39
N GLN A 106 17.17 -2.97 -13.61
CA GLN A 106 15.76 -2.66 -13.83
C GLN A 106 14.87 -3.88 -13.58
N GLN A 107 15.30 -5.06 -14.04
CA GLN A 107 14.63 -6.33 -13.79
C GLN A 107 14.59 -6.65 -12.29
N LEU A 108 15.71 -6.54 -11.58
CA LEU A 108 15.77 -6.75 -10.12
C LEU A 108 14.82 -5.81 -9.36
N ARG A 109 14.82 -4.51 -9.71
CA ARG A 109 13.90 -3.54 -9.11
C ARG A 109 12.43 -3.85 -9.42
N ALA A 110 12.12 -4.34 -10.62
CA ALA A 110 10.77 -4.72 -11.00
C ALA A 110 10.32 -5.99 -10.26
N PHE A 111 11.19 -7.00 -10.21
CA PHE A 111 10.97 -8.25 -9.48
C PHE A 111 10.70 -8.00 -8.00
N GLY A 112 11.54 -7.22 -7.33
CA GLY A 112 11.35 -6.85 -5.93
C GLY A 112 10.03 -6.13 -5.68
N LYS A 113 9.60 -5.24 -6.59
CA LYS A 113 8.39 -4.42 -6.44
C LYS A 113 7.09 -5.15 -6.76
N VAL A 114 7.17 -6.28 -7.44
CA VAL A 114 6.00 -7.02 -7.90
C VAL A 114 6.03 -8.41 -7.30
N ASN A 115 6.91 -9.28 -7.77
CA ASN A 115 6.92 -10.70 -7.42
C ASN A 115 7.27 -10.91 -5.94
N ALA A 116 8.36 -10.30 -5.48
CA ALA A 116 8.77 -10.47 -4.09
C ALA A 116 7.76 -9.88 -3.10
N LEU A 117 7.24 -8.68 -3.38
CA LEU A 117 6.19 -8.08 -2.54
C LEU A 117 4.90 -8.90 -2.55
N TYR A 118 4.49 -9.43 -3.70
CA TYR A 118 3.30 -10.27 -3.83
C TYR A 118 3.45 -11.56 -3.01
N ASN A 119 4.59 -12.25 -3.15
CA ASN A 119 4.89 -13.48 -2.41
C ASN A 119 5.06 -13.24 -0.90
N ALA A 120 5.57 -12.07 -0.50
CA ALA A 120 5.71 -11.70 0.91
C ALA A 120 4.39 -11.28 1.56
N TRP A 121 3.38 -10.90 0.77
CA TRP A 121 2.13 -10.35 1.29
C TRP A 121 1.37 -11.29 2.23
N PRO A 122 1.18 -12.60 1.92
CA PRO A 122 0.49 -13.52 2.83
C PRO A 122 1.16 -13.62 4.21
N TYR A 123 2.50 -13.69 4.24
CA TYR A 123 3.28 -13.72 5.49
C TYR A 123 3.08 -12.44 6.30
N TRP A 124 3.10 -11.28 5.64
CA TRP A 124 2.79 -10.01 6.30
C TRP A 124 1.36 -9.98 6.87
N ARG A 125 0.37 -10.49 6.14
CA ARG A 125 -1.02 -10.54 6.62
C ARG A 125 -1.14 -11.38 7.90
N GLU A 126 -0.50 -12.54 7.94
CA GLU A 126 -0.47 -13.40 9.12
C GLU A 126 0.21 -12.69 10.30
N ILE A 127 1.40 -12.12 10.09
CA ILE A 127 2.14 -11.38 11.12
C ILE A 127 1.28 -10.26 11.72
N VAL A 128 0.59 -9.48 10.88
CA VAL A 128 -0.32 -8.45 11.35
C VAL A 128 -1.43 -9.05 12.20
N GLN A 129 -2.11 -10.07 11.68
CA GLN A 129 -3.26 -10.70 12.35
C GLN A 129 -2.88 -11.31 13.70
N THR A 130 -1.76 -12.04 13.78
CA THR A 130 -1.36 -12.68 15.03
C THR A 130 -0.72 -11.70 16.00
N THR A 131 -0.03 -10.67 15.52
CA THR A 131 0.55 -9.64 16.41
C THR A 131 -0.53 -8.74 17.00
N VAL A 132 -1.49 -8.26 16.21
CA VAL A 132 -2.58 -7.42 16.76
C VAL A 132 -3.48 -8.19 17.72
N ALA A 133 -3.73 -9.48 17.47
CA ALA A 133 -4.45 -10.33 18.41
C ALA A 133 -3.70 -10.47 19.75
N ARG A 134 -2.38 -10.69 19.72
CA ARG A 134 -1.53 -10.74 20.94
C ARG A 134 -1.48 -9.41 21.69
N MET A 135 -1.71 -8.29 21.00
CA MET A 135 -1.81 -6.96 21.60
C MET A 135 -3.20 -6.67 22.21
N GLY A 136 -4.14 -7.61 22.15
CA GLY A 136 -5.52 -7.39 22.61
C GLY A 136 -6.32 -6.42 21.72
N LEU A 137 -5.84 -6.12 20.52
CA LEU A 137 -6.56 -5.28 19.56
C LEU A 137 -7.60 -6.10 18.79
N PRO A 138 -8.67 -5.45 18.27
CA PRO A 138 -9.60 -6.10 17.37
C PRO A 138 -8.89 -6.72 16.16
N ARG A 139 -9.43 -7.83 15.66
CA ARG A 139 -8.89 -8.52 14.49
C ARG A 139 -8.83 -7.57 13.29
N LEU A 140 -7.62 -7.38 12.76
CA LEU A 140 -7.39 -6.56 11.60
C LEU A 140 -7.27 -7.41 10.33
N ILE A 141 -8.07 -7.10 9.32
CA ILE A 141 -7.98 -7.73 7.99
C ILE A 141 -7.18 -6.80 7.08
N VAL A 142 -5.93 -7.20 6.79
CA VAL A 142 -5.10 -6.51 5.80
C VAL A 142 -5.68 -6.77 4.40
N PRO A 143 -5.90 -5.73 3.58
CA PRO A 143 -6.57 -5.85 2.27
C PRO A 143 -5.72 -6.61 1.25
N VAL A 144 -6.31 -6.94 0.11
CA VAL A 144 -5.58 -7.55 -1.02
C VAL A 144 -4.47 -6.61 -1.53
N PHE A 145 -3.31 -7.17 -1.85
CA PHE A 145 -2.24 -6.41 -2.49
C PHE A 145 -2.61 -6.14 -3.95
N ARG A 146 -2.51 -4.88 -4.36
CA ARG A 146 -2.83 -4.44 -5.74
C ARG A 146 -1.55 -4.01 -6.44
N VAL A 147 -1.05 -4.86 -7.33
CA VAL A 147 0.17 -4.63 -8.13
C VAL A 147 0.03 -3.42 -9.06
N ALA A 148 -1.18 -3.17 -9.57
CA ALA A 148 -1.55 -1.96 -10.27
C ALA A 148 -2.72 -1.29 -9.54
N ARG A 149 -2.53 -0.06 -9.09
CA ARG A 149 -3.68 0.82 -8.79
C ARG A 149 -4.03 1.56 -10.07
N PRO A 150 -5.17 1.29 -10.72
CA PRO A 150 -5.81 2.35 -11.49
C PRO A 150 -6.17 3.45 -10.49
N LYS A 151 -5.84 4.70 -10.82
CA LYS A 151 -6.23 5.84 -9.98
C LYS A 151 -7.75 5.96 -10.12
N MET A 152 -8.50 5.83 -9.02
CA MET A 152 -9.82 6.46 -8.98
C MET A 152 -9.56 7.96 -9.02
N GLU A 153 -9.94 8.57 -10.14
CA GLU A 153 -10.17 10.01 -10.24
C GLU A 153 -11.03 10.40 -9.03
N GLN A 154 -10.57 11.33 -8.21
CA GLN A 154 -11.40 11.94 -7.18
C GLN A 154 -12.47 12.74 -7.91
N ALA A 155 -13.60 12.10 -8.20
CA ALA A 155 -14.74 12.74 -8.81
C ALA A 155 -15.46 13.60 -7.77
N ARG A 156 -15.34 14.91 -7.97
CA ARG A 156 -16.31 15.99 -7.73
C ARG A 156 -16.74 16.26 -6.27
N SER A 157 -16.17 17.35 -5.75
CA SER A 157 -16.96 18.41 -5.11
C SER A 157 -16.19 19.72 -5.21
N ASN A 158 -16.32 20.40 -6.35
CA ASN A 158 -16.08 21.83 -6.48
C ASN A 158 -17.13 22.37 -7.46
N GLU A 159 -18.41 22.32 -7.04
CA GLU A 159 -19.40 23.26 -7.53
C GLU A 159 -19.49 24.36 -6.49
N GLY A 160 -18.99 25.53 -6.88
CA GLY A 160 -18.93 26.68 -6.01
C GLY A 160 -18.08 27.76 -6.66
N THR A 161 -18.75 28.57 -7.50
CA THR A 161 -18.64 30.05 -7.58
C THR A 161 -18.58 30.55 -9.03
N ASN A 162 -19.77 30.91 -9.53
CA ASN A 162 -20.14 32.22 -10.09
C ASN A 162 -19.65 32.63 -11.49
N SER A 163 -20.58 32.89 -12.42
CA SER A 163 -21.02 34.28 -12.74
C SER A 163 -21.79 34.36 -14.07
N GLY A 164 -22.80 35.25 -14.09
CA GLY A 164 -23.43 35.83 -15.28
C GLY A 164 -24.85 35.31 -15.53
N ALA A 165 -25.90 36.11 -15.67
CA ALA A 165 -26.04 37.55 -15.73
C ALA A 165 -27.52 37.86 -15.49
N SER A 166 -27.80 38.97 -14.82
CA SER A 166 -29.14 39.56 -14.76
C SER A 166 -29.24 40.62 -15.87
N PRO A 167 -30.32 40.61 -16.66
CA PRO A 167 -30.89 41.85 -17.15
C PRO A 167 -32.34 41.99 -16.68
N ARG A 168 -32.62 43.14 -16.05
CA ARG A 168 -33.98 43.68 -15.83
C ARG A 168 -34.46 44.38 -17.10
N GLN A 169 -35.79 44.38 -17.29
CA GLN A 169 -36.69 45.13 -18.20
C GLN A 169 -37.61 44.09 -18.91
N ASP A 170 -38.95 44.11 -18.84
CA ASP A 170 -39.91 45.22 -18.87
C ASP A 170 -41.24 44.91 -18.13
N GLU A 171 -41.87 45.97 -17.61
CA GLU A 171 -43.28 46.07 -17.19
C GLU A 171 -44.21 46.18 -18.43
N PRO A 172 -45.55 45.92 -18.38
CA PRO A 172 -46.48 46.75 -17.59
C PRO A 172 -47.75 46.07 -17.00
N GLY A 173 -48.28 46.76 -15.99
CA GLY A 173 -49.62 46.81 -15.36
C GLY A 173 -50.76 45.84 -15.70
N ASN A 174 -51.49 45.41 -14.65
CA ASN A 174 -52.90 45.83 -14.49
C ASN A 174 -53.42 45.65 -13.04
N ILE A 175 -54.46 46.42 -12.75
CA ILE A 175 -55.12 46.79 -11.49
C ILE A 175 -56.10 45.69 -10.99
N THR A 176 -56.61 45.88 -9.76
CA THR A 176 -57.89 45.44 -9.12
C THR A 176 -57.66 44.39 -8.02
N SER A 177 -58.09 44.53 -6.76
CA SER A 177 -59.02 45.45 -6.06
C SER A 177 -58.66 45.52 -4.57
#